data_AF-A0A101GII0-F1
#
_entry.id   AF-A0A101GII0-F1
#
_cell.length_a   1.000
_cell.length_b   1.000
_cell.length_c   1.000
_cell.angle_alpha   90.00
_cell.angle_beta   90.00
_cell.angle_gamma   90.00
#
_symmetry.space_group_name_H-M   'P 1'
#
loop_
_entity.id
_entity.type
_entity.pdbx_description
1 polymer ?
#
loop_
_entity_poly.entity_id
_entity_poly.type
_entity_poly.pdbx_seq_one_letter_code
_entity_poly.pdbx_strand_id
1 'polypeptide(L)'
;MAFSLEPDLIKGSKPEETLKNSLLQELMEALTQAQSEETIEEFFILPEFGFDLAVFIQKEGLIRSRFLNMKIYTGTRPKTVEIGDQKGSGNEMEILLLNKSRISMAEEAFRWVLCDITKQKGNRRYSIFSPEQAKEGLFGGLNKKKQNSIKLGSVMTFPLTWDELSVHVVSFLIS
;
A
#
# COMPACT_ATOMS: atom_id res chain seq x y z
N MET A 1 5.11 17.15 -3.74
CA MET A 1 6.34 16.54 -4.31
C MET A 1 6.85 15.58 -3.26
N ALA A 2 7.49 14.48 -3.66
CA ALA A 2 8.07 13.55 -2.71
C ALA A 2 9.23 14.19 -1.92
N PHE A 3 9.47 13.68 -0.71
CA PHE A 3 10.56 14.10 0.16
C PHE A 3 11.85 13.31 -0.13
N SER A 4 11.70 12.09 -0.60
CA SER A 4 12.77 11.17 -0.94
C SER A 4 12.84 10.88 -2.44
N LEU A 5 14.02 10.43 -2.89
CA LEU A 5 14.22 9.96 -4.26
C LEU A 5 13.48 8.64 -4.50
N GLU A 6 13.02 8.46 -5.74
CA GLU A 6 12.43 7.20 -6.15
C GLU A 6 13.40 6.02 -5.92
N PRO A 7 12.96 4.91 -5.29
CA PRO A 7 13.84 3.79 -4.97
C PRO A 7 14.29 2.99 -6.20
N ASP A 8 15.50 2.44 -6.09
CA ASP A 8 16.05 1.48 -7.04
C ASP A 8 15.56 0.06 -6.73
N LEU A 9 14.39 -0.26 -7.28
CA LEU A 9 13.75 -1.57 -7.12
C LEU A 9 14.26 -2.55 -8.17
N ILE A 10 15.14 -3.48 -7.75
CA ILE A 10 15.78 -4.45 -8.63
C ILE A 10 15.22 -5.86 -8.40
N LYS A 11 14.99 -6.59 -9.50
CA LYS A 11 14.53 -7.98 -9.44
C LYS A 11 15.62 -8.87 -8.83
N GLY A 12 15.28 -9.64 -7.80
CA GLY A 12 16.21 -10.55 -7.12
C GLY A 12 16.93 -9.94 -5.91
N SER A 13 16.77 -8.64 -5.64
CA SER A 13 17.37 -7.94 -4.50
C SER A 13 16.36 -7.55 -3.42
N LYS A 14 15.36 -8.40 -3.16
CA LYS A 14 14.25 -8.14 -2.22
C LYS A 14 13.54 -6.78 -2.44
N PRO A 15 12.98 -6.53 -3.64
CA PRO A 15 12.42 -5.23 -4.00
C PRO A 15 11.26 -4.77 -3.10
N GLU A 16 10.51 -5.69 -2.48
CA GLU A 16 9.42 -5.33 -1.57
C GLU A 16 9.95 -4.74 -0.26
N GLU A 17 11.07 -5.27 0.26
CA GLU A 17 11.75 -4.73 1.43
C GLU A 17 12.34 -3.34 1.12
N THR A 18 12.93 -3.17 -0.06
CA THR A 18 13.41 -1.86 -0.53
C THR A 18 12.27 -0.84 -0.63
N LEU A 19 11.13 -1.22 -1.26
CA LEU A 19 9.97 -0.34 -1.34
C LEU A 19 9.43 0.03 0.04
N LYS A 20 9.36 -0.94 0.97
CA LYS A 20 8.94 -0.71 2.35
C LYS A 20 9.82 0.34 3.04
N ASN A 21 11.14 0.16 2.98
CA ASN A 21 12.08 1.04 3.67
C ASN A 21 12.07 2.46 3.07
N SER A 22 11.98 2.58 1.75
CA SER A 22 11.90 3.88 1.09
C SER A 22 10.58 4.59 1.37
N LEU A 23 9.46 3.85 1.41
CA LEU A 23 8.18 4.43 1.80
C LEU A 23 8.20 4.84 3.28
N LEU A 24 8.79 4.04 4.17
CA LEU A 24 8.95 4.43 5.58
C LEU A 24 9.70 5.76 5.72
N GLN A 25 10.82 5.94 5.01
CA GLN A 25 11.56 7.19 5.02
C GLN A 25 10.72 8.35 4.47
N GLU A 26 10.05 8.16 3.33
CA GLU A 26 9.16 9.15 2.74
C GLU A 26 8.08 9.61 3.72
N LEU A 27 7.44 8.66 4.41
CA LEU A 27 6.40 8.96 5.39
C LEU A 27 6.94 9.65 6.64
N MET A 28 8.13 9.26 7.08
CA MET A 28 8.80 9.88 8.21
C MET A 28 9.06 11.37 7.93
N GLU A 29 9.58 11.70 6.74
CA GLU A 29 9.83 13.08 6.31
C GLU A 29 8.52 13.87 6.15
N ALA A 30 7.53 13.30 5.46
CA ALA A 30 6.24 13.95 5.21
C ALA A 30 5.46 14.24 6.51
N LEU A 31 5.41 13.28 7.44
CA LEU A 31 4.69 13.45 8.70
C LEU A 31 5.45 14.38 9.66
N THR A 32 6.78 14.37 9.65
CA THR A 32 7.58 15.35 10.41
C THR A 32 7.28 16.77 9.93
N GLN A 33 7.20 16.98 8.61
CA GLN A 33 6.80 18.29 8.09
C GLN A 33 5.37 18.63 8.52
N ALA A 34 4.41 17.72 8.36
CA ALA A 34 3.03 17.97 8.75
C ALA A 34 2.89 18.31 10.24
N GLN A 35 3.72 17.72 11.10
CA GLN A 35 3.80 18.05 12.52
C GLN A 35 4.40 19.45 12.74
N SER A 36 5.48 19.79 12.02
CA SER A 36 6.10 21.12 12.11
C SER A 36 5.21 22.25 11.61
N GLU A 37 4.27 21.93 10.71
CA GLU A 37 3.25 22.83 10.17
C GLU A 37 1.95 22.81 11.00
N GLU A 38 1.94 22.12 12.15
CA GLU A 38 0.80 21.99 13.05
C GLU A 38 -0.47 21.40 12.38
N THR A 39 -0.31 20.68 11.27
CA THR A 39 -1.41 19.99 10.57
C THR A 39 -1.80 18.68 11.26
N ILE A 40 -0.84 18.10 12.00
CA ILE A 40 -1.03 16.97 12.92
C ILE A 40 -0.32 17.28 14.25
N GLU A 41 -0.78 16.70 15.34
CA GLU A 41 -0.24 16.92 16.69
C GLU A 41 0.95 16.00 16.97
N GLU A 42 0.74 14.70 16.73
CA GLU A 42 1.74 13.67 17.00
C GLU A 42 1.54 12.49 16.05
N PHE A 43 2.61 11.74 15.79
CA PHE A 43 2.53 10.50 15.06
C PHE A 43 3.64 9.53 15.44
N PHE A 44 3.41 8.25 15.13
CA PHE A 44 4.48 7.24 15.12
C PHE A 44 4.19 6.19 14.05
N ILE A 45 5.25 5.55 13.55
CA ILE A 45 5.18 4.51 12.53
C ILE A 45 5.74 3.22 13.13
N LEU A 46 4.98 2.14 13.03
CA LEU A 46 5.40 0.80 13.41
C LEU A 46 5.51 -0.08 12.16
N PRO A 47 6.73 -0.43 11.72
CA PRO A 47 6.92 -1.47 10.72
C PRO A 47 6.42 -2.83 11.21
N GLU A 48 5.89 -3.64 10.31
CA GLU A 48 5.52 -5.05 10.56
C GLU A 48 4.45 -5.25 11.65
N PHE A 49 3.62 -4.23 11.91
CA PHE A 49 2.50 -4.31 12.83
C PHE A 49 1.21 -4.70 12.09
N GLY A 50 1.01 -6.02 11.94
CA GLY A 50 -0.13 -6.62 11.23
C GLY A 50 -0.04 -6.49 9.69
N PHE A 51 0.46 -5.38 9.19
CA PHE A 51 0.80 -5.16 7.79
C PHE A 51 2.23 -4.64 7.69
N ASP A 52 2.71 -4.33 6.49
CA ASP A 52 4.08 -3.88 6.31
C ASP A 52 4.37 -2.55 7.04
N LEU A 53 3.43 -1.61 7.06
CA LEU A 53 3.51 -0.37 7.86
C LEU A 53 2.18 -0.07 8.55
N ALA A 54 2.23 0.21 9.85
CA ALA A 54 1.14 0.83 10.60
C ALA A 54 1.56 2.26 11.00
N VAL A 55 0.68 3.22 10.75
CA VAL A 55 0.89 4.64 11.01
C VAL A 55 -0.22 5.11 11.94
N PHE A 56 0.16 5.74 13.04
CA PHE A 56 -0.75 6.30 14.02
C PHE A 56 -0.55 7.80 14.03
N ILE A 57 -1.64 8.54 13.85
CA ILE A 57 -1.63 10.01 13.71
C ILE A 57 -2.67 10.57 14.68
N GLN A 58 -2.24 11.51 15.51
CA GLN A 58 -3.10 12.32 16.35
C GLN A 58 -3.37 13.66 15.67
N LYS A 59 -4.65 14.00 15.53
CA LYS A 59 -5.12 15.26 14.97
C LYS A 59 -6.45 15.64 15.60
N GLU A 60 -6.56 16.88 16.08
CA GLU A 60 -7.76 17.40 16.76
C GLU A 60 -8.15 16.55 17.98
N GLY A 61 -7.15 16.08 18.74
CA GLY A 61 -7.34 15.17 19.88
C GLY A 61 -7.84 13.76 19.53
N LEU A 62 -7.98 13.41 18.24
CA LEU A 62 -8.38 12.08 17.78
C LEU A 62 -7.18 11.31 17.23
N ILE A 63 -7.05 10.05 17.62
CA ILE A 63 -6.04 9.14 17.07
C ILE A 63 -6.64 8.32 15.94
N ARG A 64 -6.00 8.36 14.78
CA ARG A 64 -6.32 7.55 13.61
C ARG A 64 -5.20 6.56 13.35
N SER A 65 -5.58 5.33 13.05
CA SER A 65 -4.66 4.30 12.57
C SER A 65 -4.86 4.09 11.06
N ARG A 66 -3.72 3.95 10.37
CA ARG A 66 -3.64 3.73 8.93
C ARG A 66 -2.62 2.65 8.65
N PHE A 67 -2.92 1.79 7.69
CA PHE A 67 -2.14 0.59 7.40
C PHE A 67 -1.83 0.53 5.91
N LEU A 68 -0.58 0.23 5.59
CA LEU A 68 -0.10 0.07 4.23
C LEU A 68 0.50 -1.31 4.05
N ASN A 69 0.18 -1.95 2.93
CA ASN A 69 0.77 -3.22 2.54
C ASN A 69 1.39 -3.12 1.15
N MET A 70 2.65 -3.51 1.03
CA MET A 70 3.45 -3.36 -0.16
C MET A 70 3.32 -4.59 -1.05
N LYS A 71 3.38 -4.36 -2.36
CA LYS A 71 3.38 -5.41 -3.36
C LYS A 71 4.32 -5.06 -4.51
N ILE A 72 5.00 -6.07 -5.04
CA ILE A 72 5.83 -5.93 -6.24
C ILE A 72 5.34 -6.86 -7.34
N TYR A 73 5.16 -6.32 -8.55
CA TYR A 73 5.03 -7.11 -9.76
C TYR A 73 6.37 -7.19 -10.49
N THR A 74 6.91 -8.40 -10.63
CA THR A 74 8.26 -8.69 -11.19
C THR A 74 8.24 -9.26 -12.62
N GLY A 75 7.06 -9.31 -13.25
CA GLY A 75 6.89 -9.88 -14.60
C GLY A 75 6.93 -11.41 -14.67
N THR A 76 7.05 -12.12 -13.55
CA THR A 76 7.16 -13.59 -13.53
C THR A 76 5.82 -14.31 -13.71
N ARG A 77 4.70 -13.62 -13.45
CA ARG A 77 3.35 -14.18 -13.52
C ARG A 77 2.50 -13.47 -14.56
N PRO A 78 1.42 -14.10 -15.07
CA PRO A 78 0.54 -13.50 -16.06
C PRO A 78 -0.18 -12.25 -15.52
N LYS A 79 0.46 -11.07 -15.60
CA LYS A 79 -0.11 -9.75 -15.22
C LYS A 79 -0.98 -9.82 -13.96
N THR A 80 -0.50 -10.48 -12.92
CA THR A 80 -1.19 -10.61 -11.63
C THR A 80 -0.24 -10.41 -10.46
N VAL A 81 -0.77 -9.98 -9.33
CA VAL A 81 -0.06 -9.89 -8.06
C VAL A 81 -0.73 -10.77 -7.00
N GLU A 82 0.05 -11.42 -6.16
CA GLU A 82 -0.44 -12.35 -5.12
C GLU A 82 -0.86 -11.61 -3.85
N ILE A 83 -1.94 -12.10 -3.23
CA ILE A 83 -2.45 -11.62 -1.95
C ILE A 83 -2.67 -12.77 -0.99
N GLY A 84 -2.28 -12.54 0.28
CA GLY A 84 -2.31 -13.55 1.33
C GLY A 84 -1.20 -14.57 1.18
N ASP A 85 -1.36 -15.71 1.85
CA ASP A 85 -0.46 -16.84 1.74
C ASP A 85 -0.94 -17.91 0.73
N GLN A 86 -0.11 -18.93 0.53
CA GLN A 86 -0.39 -20.03 -0.39
C GLN A 86 -1.62 -20.86 0.00
N LYS A 87 -2.07 -20.75 1.25
CA LYS A 87 -3.25 -21.44 1.79
C LYS A 87 -4.50 -20.57 1.70
N GLY A 88 -4.41 -19.34 1.18
CA GLY A 88 -5.53 -18.40 1.13
C GLY A 88 -5.87 -17.80 2.50
N SER A 89 -4.85 -17.61 3.35
CA SER A 89 -4.92 -17.01 4.68
C SER A 89 -4.08 -15.73 4.77
N GLY A 90 -4.05 -15.10 5.93
CA GLY A 90 -3.27 -13.89 6.20
C GLY A 90 -4.11 -12.62 6.33
N ASN A 91 -3.53 -11.57 6.87
CA ASN A 91 -4.26 -10.34 7.25
C ASN A 91 -4.93 -9.67 6.04
N GLU A 92 -4.30 -9.73 4.87
CA GLU A 92 -4.89 -9.24 3.62
C GLU A 92 -6.16 -10.01 3.24
N MET A 93 -6.17 -11.33 3.46
CA MET A 93 -7.32 -12.18 3.16
C MET A 93 -8.46 -11.90 4.13
N GLU A 94 -8.16 -11.65 5.41
CA GLU A 94 -9.18 -11.28 6.40
C GLU A 94 -9.89 -9.98 6.02
N ILE A 95 -9.17 -8.98 5.49
CA ILE A 95 -9.79 -7.75 4.94
C ILE A 95 -10.73 -8.08 3.78
N LEU A 96 -10.29 -8.92 2.84
CA LEU A 96 -11.11 -9.31 1.68
C LEU A 96 -12.29 -10.20 2.05
N LEU A 97 -12.30 -10.82 3.23
CA LEU A 97 -13.42 -11.63 3.73
C LEU A 97 -14.49 -10.82 4.45
N LEU A 98 -14.23 -9.54 4.74
CA LEU A 98 -15.20 -8.67 5.38
C LEU A 98 -16.46 -8.50 4.52
N ASN A 99 -17.60 -8.38 5.20
CA ASN A 99 -18.86 -8.00 4.56
C ASN A 99 -18.82 -6.53 4.10
N LYS A 100 -19.85 -6.09 3.37
CA LYS A 100 -19.89 -4.76 2.76
C LYS A 100 -19.83 -3.59 3.77
N SER A 101 -20.37 -3.73 4.97
CA SER A 101 -20.27 -2.66 5.97
C SER A 101 -18.87 -2.57 6.58
N ARG A 102 -18.26 -3.71 6.89
CA ARG A 102 -16.91 -3.75 7.48
C ARG A 102 -15.81 -3.42 6.48
N ILE A 103 -16.00 -3.73 5.19
CA ILE A 103 -15.01 -3.36 4.18
C ILE A 103 -14.90 -1.84 4.07
N SER A 104 -16.00 -1.09 4.15
CA SER A 104 -15.98 0.38 4.14
C SER A 104 -15.13 0.96 5.27
N MET A 105 -15.20 0.38 6.49
CA MET A 105 -14.29 0.76 7.57
C MET A 105 -12.83 0.43 7.24
N ALA A 106 -12.57 -0.73 6.63
CA ALA A 106 -11.22 -1.08 6.19
C ALA A 106 -10.72 -0.14 5.09
N GLU A 107 -11.60 0.42 4.25
CA GLU A 107 -11.21 1.40 3.24
C GLU A 107 -10.78 2.74 3.83
N GLU A 108 -11.18 3.08 5.04
CA GLU A 108 -10.66 4.28 5.70
C GLU A 108 -9.29 4.02 6.35
N ALA A 109 -9.01 2.77 6.71
CA ALA A 109 -7.84 2.42 7.51
C ALA A 109 -6.73 1.73 6.71
N PHE A 110 -6.99 1.16 5.54
CA PHE A 110 -6.03 0.28 4.87
C PHE A 110 -5.89 0.55 3.36
N ARG A 111 -4.65 0.53 2.85
CA ARG A 111 -4.33 0.58 1.41
C ARG A 111 -3.22 -0.41 1.06
N TRP A 112 -3.27 -0.94 -0.16
CA TRP A 112 -2.08 -1.52 -0.78
C TRP A 112 -1.30 -0.46 -1.53
N VAL A 113 0.02 -0.61 -1.56
CA VAL A 113 0.94 0.13 -2.43
C VAL A 113 1.65 -0.87 -3.32
N LEU A 114 1.49 -0.73 -4.62
CA LEU A 114 2.03 -1.64 -5.63
C LEU A 114 3.04 -0.95 -6.53
N CYS A 115 4.15 -1.62 -6.82
CA CYS A 115 5.08 -1.21 -7.87
C CYS A 115 5.21 -2.29 -8.96
N ASP A 116 5.11 -1.87 -10.22
CA ASP A 116 5.48 -2.66 -11.39
C ASP A 116 6.95 -2.41 -11.77
N ILE A 117 7.84 -3.28 -11.30
CA ILE A 117 9.29 -3.15 -11.54
C ILE A 117 9.69 -3.60 -12.96
N THR A 118 8.74 -4.06 -13.78
CA THR A 118 9.02 -4.31 -15.21
C THR A 118 9.12 -3.00 -16.00
N LYS A 119 8.63 -1.90 -15.44
CA LYS A 119 8.78 -0.56 -15.98
C LYS A 119 10.01 0.13 -15.40
N GLN A 120 10.69 0.90 -16.25
CA GLN A 120 11.87 1.66 -15.85
C GLN A 120 11.52 2.72 -14.78
N LYS A 121 12.50 3.01 -13.91
CA LYS A 121 12.48 4.13 -12.95
C LYS A 121 12.18 5.45 -13.66
N GLY A 122 11.48 6.36 -12.99
CA GLY A 122 10.99 7.62 -13.54
C GLY A 122 9.66 7.52 -14.30
N ASN A 123 9.20 6.31 -14.64
CA ASN A 123 7.91 6.13 -15.29
C ASN A 123 6.76 5.99 -14.27
N ARG A 124 5.54 6.13 -14.78
CA ARG A 124 4.31 5.76 -14.08
C ARG A 124 4.25 4.24 -13.86
N ARG A 125 4.67 3.80 -12.67
CA ARG A 125 4.81 2.40 -12.30
C ARG A 125 4.29 2.04 -10.91
N TYR A 126 3.71 2.98 -10.19
CA TYR A 126 3.11 2.74 -8.88
C TYR A 126 1.59 2.74 -8.95
N SER A 127 0.96 2.18 -7.92
CA SER A 127 -0.44 2.36 -7.62
C SER A 127 -0.68 2.26 -6.12
N ILE A 128 -1.73 2.93 -5.66
CA ILE A 128 -2.30 2.79 -4.33
C ILE A 128 -3.78 2.44 -4.50
N PHE A 129 -4.24 1.38 -3.83
CA PHE A 129 -5.60 0.88 -4.03
C PHE A 129 -6.27 0.36 -2.76
N SER A 130 -7.60 0.41 -2.75
CA SER A 130 -8.47 0.07 -1.62
C SER A 130 -8.87 -1.42 -1.57
N PRO A 131 -9.38 -1.89 -0.43
CA PRO A 131 -10.10 -3.17 -0.30
C PRO A 131 -11.15 -3.44 -1.39
N GLU A 132 -11.96 -2.46 -1.77
CA GLU A 132 -12.96 -2.65 -2.82
C GLU A 132 -12.31 -2.85 -4.20
N GLN A 133 -11.37 -1.99 -4.58
CA GLN A 133 -10.62 -2.12 -5.83
C GLN A 133 -9.90 -3.48 -5.92
N ALA A 134 -9.39 -3.95 -4.78
CA ALA A 134 -8.76 -5.26 -4.68
C ALA A 134 -9.75 -6.41 -4.93
N LYS A 135 -10.95 -6.35 -4.33
CA LYS A 135 -12.01 -7.34 -4.54
C LYS A 135 -12.48 -7.40 -5.99
N GLU A 136 -12.73 -6.25 -6.60
CA GLU A 136 -13.13 -6.15 -8.00
C GLU A 136 -12.05 -6.71 -8.95
N GLY A 137 -10.79 -6.56 -8.55
CA GLY A 137 -9.63 -7.06 -9.28
C GLY A 137 -9.31 -8.55 -9.13
N LEU A 138 -10.02 -9.28 -8.25
CA LEU A 138 -9.70 -10.68 -7.96
C LEU A 138 -9.80 -11.56 -9.21
N PHE A 139 -8.75 -12.35 -9.44
CA PHE A 139 -8.70 -13.33 -10.50
C PHE A 139 -9.37 -14.64 -10.05
N GLY A 140 -10.59 -14.89 -10.53
CA GLY A 140 -11.33 -16.12 -10.24
C GLY A 140 -12.04 -16.12 -8.88
N GLY A 141 -12.24 -14.94 -8.28
CA GLY A 141 -12.90 -14.79 -6.98
C GLY A 141 -12.01 -15.19 -5.79
N LEU A 142 -12.56 -15.01 -4.59
CA LEU A 142 -11.84 -15.26 -3.35
C LEU A 142 -11.87 -16.75 -2.97
N ASN A 143 -10.72 -17.31 -2.59
CA ASN A 143 -10.57 -18.72 -2.27
C ASN A 143 -9.74 -18.93 -1.00
N LYS A 144 -10.29 -19.61 0.01
CA LYS A 144 -9.63 -19.90 1.30
C LYS A 144 -8.75 -21.17 1.32
N LYS A 145 -8.48 -21.76 0.15
CA LYS A 145 -7.73 -23.03 0.03
C LYS A 145 -6.49 -22.90 -0.85
N LYS A 146 -6.26 -21.74 -1.44
CA LYS A 146 -5.13 -21.47 -2.33
C LYS A 146 -4.80 -19.98 -2.31
N GLN A 147 -3.60 -19.66 -2.78
CA GLN A 147 -3.19 -18.28 -3.06
C GLN A 147 -4.22 -17.55 -3.93
N ASN A 148 -4.54 -16.32 -3.55
CA ASN A 148 -5.37 -15.42 -4.35
C ASN A 148 -4.50 -14.44 -5.12
N SER A 149 -5.02 -13.99 -6.26
CA SER A 149 -4.30 -13.06 -7.12
C SER A 149 -5.23 -11.95 -7.59
N ILE A 150 -4.69 -10.76 -7.74
CA ILE A 150 -5.35 -9.62 -8.37
C ILE A 150 -4.82 -9.45 -9.79
N LYS A 151 -5.69 -9.13 -10.73
CA LYS A 151 -5.31 -8.71 -12.08
C LYS A 151 -4.59 -7.37 -12.03
N LEU A 152 -3.35 -7.31 -12.50
CA LEU A 152 -2.55 -6.09 -12.50
C LEU A 152 -3.28 -4.92 -13.17
N GLY A 153 -3.97 -5.19 -14.28
CA GLY A 153 -4.71 -4.18 -15.04
C GLY A 153 -5.92 -3.56 -14.32
N SER A 154 -6.45 -4.18 -13.26
CA SER A 154 -7.57 -3.59 -12.48
C SER A 154 -7.10 -2.62 -11.41
N VAL A 155 -5.89 -2.82 -10.88
CA VAL A 155 -5.30 -1.96 -9.84
C VAL A 155 -4.23 -1.02 -10.37
N MET A 156 -3.78 -1.19 -11.62
CA MET A 156 -2.82 -0.31 -12.31
C MET A 156 -3.46 0.46 -13.48
N THR A 157 -4.76 0.81 -13.38
CA THR A 157 -5.49 1.53 -14.44
C THR A 157 -4.89 2.91 -14.72
N PHE A 158 -4.53 3.63 -13.66
CA PHE A 158 -3.89 4.96 -13.73
C PHE A 158 -2.60 4.92 -12.92
N PRO A 159 -1.51 4.38 -13.50
CA PRO A 159 -0.28 4.24 -12.75
C PRO A 159 0.32 5.62 -12.43
N LEU A 160 0.94 5.68 -11.25
CA LEU A 160 1.49 6.88 -10.64
C LEU A 160 3.01 6.92 -10.80
N THR A 161 3.58 8.13 -10.87
CA THR A 161 4.99 8.37 -10.58
C THR A 161 5.26 8.25 -9.07
N TRP A 162 6.53 8.30 -8.65
CA TRP A 162 6.88 8.32 -7.23
C TRP A 162 6.32 9.55 -6.50
N ASP A 163 6.44 10.74 -7.11
CA ASP A 163 5.88 11.97 -6.57
C ASP A 163 4.36 11.90 -6.39
N GLU A 164 3.66 11.36 -7.39
CA GLU A 164 2.20 11.18 -7.33
C GLU A 164 1.83 10.17 -6.23
N LEU A 165 2.55 9.05 -6.13
CA LEU A 165 2.35 8.07 -5.06
C LEU A 165 2.51 8.71 -3.69
N SER A 166 3.60 9.46 -3.46
CA SER A 166 3.85 10.14 -2.18
C SER A 166 2.66 11.03 -1.79
N VAL A 167 2.19 11.88 -2.71
CA VAL A 167 1.01 12.74 -2.48
C VAL A 167 -0.23 11.93 -2.11
N HIS A 168 -0.51 10.84 -2.83
CA HIS A 168 -1.69 10.01 -2.54
C HIS A 168 -1.58 9.26 -1.20
N VAL A 169 -0.40 8.74 -0.85
CA VAL A 169 -0.20 8.05 0.43
C VAL A 169 -0.33 9.05 1.58
N VAL A 170 0.34 10.19 1.53
CA VAL A 170 0.26 11.22 2.58
C VAL A 170 -1.18 11.75 2.72
N SER A 171 -1.88 11.98 1.60
CA SER A 171 -3.29 12.36 1.62
C SER A 171 -4.16 11.33 2.33
N PHE A 172 -3.97 10.04 2.07
CA PHE A 172 -4.68 8.96 2.76
C PHE A 172 -4.38 8.91 4.27
N LEU A 173 -3.14 9.23 4.66
CA LEU A 173 -2.74 9.22 6.06
C LEU A 173 -3.38 10.35 6.87
N ILE A 174 -3.46 11.55 6.28
CA ILE A 174 -3.87 12.78 6.98
C ILE A 174 -5.36 13.13 6.76
N SER A 175 -6.04 12.47 5.81
CA SER A 175 -7.49 12.60 5.60
C SER A 175 -8.27 12.13 6.81
#